data_AF-A0A7X4FJG1-F1
#
_entry.id   AF-A0A7X4FJG1-F1
#
_cell.length_a   1.000
_cell.length_b   1.000
_cell.length_c   1.000
_cell.angle_alpha   90.00
_cell.angle_beta   90.00
_cell.angle_gamma   90.00
#
_symmetry.space_group_name_H-M   'P 1'
#
loop_
_entity.id
_entity.type
_entity.pdbx_description
1 polymer ?
#
loop_
_entity_poly.entity_id
_entity_poly.type
_entity_poly.pdbx_seq_one_letter_code
_entity_poly.pdbx_strand_id
1 'polypeptide(L)'
;MNTIPAELNAIAGQLQNYNVPEQTVQLDSNCKLTYEILQWTNTHPDRLTDDRPIGTVEISRYNTENGAEYQIVEKRNGGGREIYEATVTTAQDERIGESIQDWELAWYQAETPDKRLLINGAVRETTIEMNGTAGKKHLSADTPISCQWILSFALANCATPMDETFTTIDELTYCKTNQLLHGPEQIESNGQSLFSYRHTGQGTLPIHYVFDSQKRPVFVTFTLLSWILRNIELI
;
A
#
# COMPACT_ATOMS: atom_id res chain seq x y z
N MET A 1 -26.11 15.74 -9.96
CA MET A 1 -25.74 15.13 -8.67
C MET A 1 -24.86 13.95 -8.99
N ASN A 2 -23.56 14.07 -8.79
CA ASN A 2 -22.65 12.92 -8.94
C ASN A 2 -22.91 11.98 -7.77
N THR A 3 -23.44 10.80 -8.04
CA THR A 3 -23.57 9.72 -7.07
C THR A 3 -22.18 9.25 -6.69
N ILE A 4 -21.82 9.40 -5.41
CA ILE A 4 -20.59 8.82 -4.85
C ILE A 4 -20.65 7.29 -5.08
N PRO A 5 -19.63 6.67 -5.69
CA PRO A 5 -19.56 5.22 -5.87
C PRO A 5 -19.87 4.45 -4.57
N ALA A 6 -20.58 3.32 -4.67
CA ALA A 6 -20.99 2.54 -3.50
C ALA A 6 -19.79 2.14 -2.60
N GLU A 7 -18.66 1.83 -3.23
CA GLU A 7 -17.39 1.51 -2.57
C GLU A 7 -16.87 2.67 -1.70
N LEU A 8 -16.95 3.91 -2.19
CA LEU A 8 -16.58 5.09 -1.42
C LEU A 8 -17.53 5.36 -0.25
N ASN A 9 -18.81 4.96 -0.33
CA ASN A 9 -19.72 5.06 0.80
C ASN A 9 -19.36 4.08 1.93
N ALA A 10 -18.88 2.87 1.60
CA ALA A 10 -18.41 1.91 2.60
C ALA A 10 -17.14 2.43 3.31
N ILE A 11 -16.18 2.94 2.54
CA ILE A 11 -14.98 3.60 3.06
C ILE A 11 -15.36 4.77 3.97
N ALA A 12 -16.26 5.65 3.51
CA ALA A 12 -16.71 6.79 4.29
C ALA A 12 -17.34 6.34 5.62
N GLY A 13 -18.18 5.30 5.61
CA GLY A 13 -18.78 4.69 6.79
C GLY A 13 -17.74 4.19 7.80
N GLN A 14 -16.70 3.50 7.33
CA GLN A 14 -15.61 3.02 8.17
C GLN A 14 -14.81 4.16 8.81
N LEU A 15 -14.61 5.25 8.08
CA LEU A 15 -13.90 6.43 8.56
C LEU A 15 -14.74 7.32 9.49
N GLN A 16 -16.04 7.09 9.65
CA GLN A 16 -16.90 7.93 10.51
C GLN A 16 -16.43 7.96 11.97
N ASN A 17 -15.94 6.82 12.48
CA ASN A 17 -15.47 6.68 13.86
C ASN A 17 -13.94 6.72 13.97
N TYR A 18 -13.24 6.98 12.87
CA TYR A 18 -11.79 7.00 12.84
C TYR A 18 -11.27 8.38 13.23
N ASN A 19 -10.43 8.41 14.26
CA ASN A 19 -9.65 9.59 14.60
C ASN A 19 -8.25 9.42 14.02
N VAL A 20 -7.89 10.30 13.09
CA VAL A 20 -6.53 10.34 12.53
C VAL A 20 -5.52 10.61 13.64
N PRO A 21 -4.36 9.93 13.68
CA PRO A 21 -3.29 10.24 14.62
C PRO A 21 -2.96 11.73 14.65
N GLU A 22 -2.68 12.28 15.83
CA GLU A 22 -2.43 13.72 16.01
C GLU A 22 -1.07 14.17 15.43
N GLN A 23 -0.14 13.24 15.20
CA GLN A 23 1.18 13.59 14.70
C GLN A 23 1.12 14.18 13.27
N THR A 24 1.58 15.42 13.14
CA THR A 24 1.88 16.04 11.86
C THR A 24 3.25 15.57 11.41
N VAL A 25 3.32 14.75 10.36
CA VAL A 25 4.58 14.27 9.77
C VAL A 25 4.57 14.53 8.28
N GLN A 26 5.68 15.04 7.77
CA GLN A 26 5.93 15.10 6.33
C GLN A 26 6.49 13.74 5.90
N LEU A 27 5.78 13.07 4.99
CA LEU A 27 6.13 11.70 4.56
C LEU A 27 7.36 11.64 3.64
N ASP A 28 7.90 12.80 3.29
CA ASP A 28 9.21 12.96 2.67
C ASP A 28 10.37 12.86 3.69
N SER A 29 10.09 12.77 5.00
CA SER A 29 11.08 12.55 6.06
C SER A 29 11.23 11.07 6.41
N ASN A 30 12.26 10.75 7.21
CA ASN A 30 12.40 9.43 7.82
C ASN A 30 11.25 9.23 8.80
N CYS A 31 10.41 8.22 8.53
CA CYS A 31 9.23 7.99 9.33
C CYS A 31 8.81 6.53 9.30
N LYS A 32 7.95 6.17 10.25
CA LYS A 32 7.31 4.87 10.34
C LYS A 32 5.81 5.05 10.40
N LEU A 33 5.10 4.36 9.51
CA LEU A 33 3.65 4.23 9.54
C LEU A 33 3.28 2.86 10.09
N THR A 34 2.38 2.85 11.09
CA THR A 34 1.82 1.61 11.63
C THR A 34 0.34 1.58 11.34
N TYR A 35 -0.09 0.54 10.63
CA TYR A 35 -1.48 0.27 10.28
C TYR A 35 -1.99 -0.95 11.04
N GLU A 36 -3.28 -0.93 11.35
CA GLU A 36 -4.04 -2.12 11.70
C GLU A 36 -4.69 -2.69 10.43
N ILE A 37 -4.61 -4.02 10.27
CA ILE A 37 -5.28 -4.74 9.18
C ILE A 37 -6.65 -5.17 9.66
N LEU A 38 -7.68 -4.69 8.99
CA LEU A 38 -9.07 -5.03 9.23
C LEU A 38 -9.55 -6.00 8.15
N GLN A 39 -10.29 -7.02 8.55
CA GLN A 39 -11.03 -7.89 7.64
C GLN A 39 -12.51 -7.50 7.64
N TRP A 40 -13.04 -7.23 6.45
CA TRP A 40 -14.44 -6.90 6.24
C TRP A 40 -15.27 -8.19 6.29
N THR A 41 -16.16 -8.31 7.29
CA THR A 41 -16.96 -9.52 7.46
C THR A 41 -18.40 -9.36 6.96
N ASN A 42 -19.01 -8.18 7.16
CA ASN A 42 -20.30 -7.81 6.58
C ASN A 42 -20.28 -6.33 6.18
N THR A 43 -20.85 -6.02 5.01
CA THR A 43 -21.17 -4.64 4.63
C THR A 43 -22.66 -4.42 4.86
N HIS A 44 -23.03 -3.67 5.90
CA HIS A 44 -24.45 -3.43 6.18
C HIS A 44 -25.02 -2.32 5.29
N PRO A 45 -26.30 -2.37 4.89
CA PRO A 45 -26.96 -1.34 4.07
C PRO A 45 -26.87 0.08 4.65
N ASP A 46 -26.71 0.16 5.96
CA ASP A 46 -26.59 1.33 6.82
C ASP A 46 -25.14 1.86 6.98
N ARG A 47 -24.21 1.36 6.16
CA ARG A 47 -22.81 1.83 6.00
C ARG A 47 -21.85 1.50 7.16
N LEU A 48 -22.26 0.66 8.11
CA LEU A 48 -21.36 0.10 9.11
C LEU A 48 -20.80 -1.23 8.58
N THR A 49 -19.48 -1.37 8.59
CA THR A 49 -18.80 -2.64 8.31
C THR A 49 -18.51 -3.36 9.62
N ASP A 50 -18.89 -4.64 9.71
CA ASP A 50 -18.42 -5.49 10.80
C ASP A 50 -16.96 -5.83 10.51
N ASP A 51 -16.04 -5.10 11.13
CA ASP A 51 -14.61 -5.26 10.90
C ASP A 51 -13.94 -5.97 12.07
N ARG A 52 -13.06 -6.91 11.73
CA ARG A 52 -12.22 -7.59 12.70
C ARG A 52 -10.75 -7.22 12.48
N PRO A 53 -10.03 -6.74 13.51
CA PRO A 53 -8.57 -6.66 13.47
C PRO A 53 -7.98 -8.06 13.29
N ILE A 54 -7.21 -8.24 12.23
CA ILE A 54 -6.53 -9.51 11.93
C ILE A 54 -5.00 -9.37 11.95
N GLY A 55 -4.46 -8.16 12.05
CA GLY A 55 -3.02 -7.98 11.92
C GLY A 55 -2.56 -6.54 11.94
N THR A 56 -1.28 -6.34 11.61
CA THR A 56 -0.63 -5.03 11.55
C THR A 56 0.32 -4.97 10.37
N VAL A 57 0.51 -3.77 9.81
CA VAL A 57 1.58 -3.45 8.85
C VAL A 57 2.39 -2.30 9.40
N GLU A 58 3.68 -2.49 9.53
CA GLU A 58 4.64 -1.44 9.88
C GLU A 58 5.50 -1.15 8.65
N ILE A 59 5.58 0.12 8.25
CA ILE A 59 6.35 0.56 7.09
C ILE A 59 7.25 1.70 7.53
N SER A 60 8.54 1.42 7.67
CA SER A 60 9.56 2.42 7.93
C SER A 60 10.17 2.87 6.61
N ARG A 61 10.32 4.18 6.44
CA ARG A 61 10.93 4.84 5.29
C ARG A 61 12.18 5.58 5.74
N TYR A 62 13.28 5.36 5.03
CA TYR A 62 14.54 6.05 5.23
C TYR A 62 14.95 6.72 3.91
N ASN A 63 15.11 8.04 3.94
CA ASN A 63 15.60 8.77 2.77
C ASN A 63 17.01 8.36 2.41
N THR A 64 17.27 8.26 1.12
CA THR A 64 18.62 8.11 0.55
C THR A 64 18.90 9.25 -0.43
N GLU A 65 20.11 9.34 -0.95
CA GLU A 65 20.46 10.39 -1.93
C GLU A 65 19.63 10.31 -3.22
N ASN A 66 19.20 9.12 -3.63
CA ASN A 66 18.57 8.87 -4.93
C ASN A 66 17.11 8.37 -4.83
N GLY A 67 16.53 8.28 -3.62
CA GLY A 67 15.22 7.68 -3.39
C GLY A 67 15.01 7.37 -1.91
N ALA A 68 14.50 6.19 -1.61
CA ALA A 68 14.31 5.73 -0.23
C ALA A 68 14.60 4.23 -0.07
N GLU A 69 14.92 3.83 1.16
CA GLU A 69 14.86 2.45 1.61
C GLU A 69 13.62 2.29 2.50
N TYR A 70 12.85 1.22 2.25
CA TYR A 70 11.71 0.84 3.05
C TYR A 70 12.00 -0.46 3.78
N GLN A 71 11.65 -0.50 5.06
CA GLN A 71 11.63 -1.71 5.86
C GLN A 71 10.19 -1.97 6.27
N ILE A 72 9.66 -3.14 5.89
CA ILE A 72 8.27 -3.51 6.08
C ILE A 72 8.20 -4.73 6.98
N VAL A 73 7.31 -4.67 7.97
CA VAL A 73 6.92 -5.82 8.78
C VAL A 73 5.42 -5.92 8.81
N GLU A 74 4.88 -6.97 8.21
CA GLU A 74 3.45 -7.26 8.21
C GLU A 74 3.18 -8.57 8.94
N LYS A 75 2.18 -8.54 9.84
CA LYS A 75 1.78 -9.68 10.67
C LYS A 75 0.28 -9.90 10.48
N ARG A 76 -0.12 -11.10 10.05
CA ARG A 76 -1.53 -11.48 9.80
C ARG A 76 -1.93 -12.72 10.58
N ASN A 77 -3.18 -12.76 11.03
CA ASN A 77 -3.82 -13.92 11.63
C ASN A 77 -4.86 -14.49 10.67
N GLY A 78 -4.44 -15.34 9.74
CA GLY A 78 -5.31 -15.98 8.73
C GLY A 78 -4.84 -17.40 8.41
N GLY A 79 -5.45 -18.42 9.01
CA GLY A 79 -4.99 -19.81 8.88
C GLY A 79 -3.68 -20.16 9.60
N GLY A 80 -3.06 -19.17 10.26
CA GLY A 80 -1.81 -19.22 11.03
C GLY A 80 -1.36 -17.79 11.36
N ARG A 81 -0.25 -17.63 12.09
CA ARG A 81 0.39 -16.32 12.30
C ARG A 81 1.43 -16.09 11.23
N GLU A 82 1.03 -15.44 10.15
CA GLU A 82 1.90 -15.15 9.01
C GLU A 82 2.69 -13.87 9.26
N ILE A 83 3.97 -13.90 8.91
CA ILE A 83 4.88 -12.76 9.04
C ILE A 83 5.57 -12.54 7.70
N TYR A 84 5.55 -11.30 7.25
CA TYR A 84 6.23 -10.80 6.07
C TYR A 84 7.24 -9.74 6.54
N GLU A 85 8.50 -9.92 6.19
CA GLU A 85 9.57 -8.95 6.43
C GLU A 85 10.19 -8.61 5.10
N ALA A 86 10.18 -7.33 4.72
CA ALA A 86 10.73 -6.90 3.44
C ALA A 86 11.62 -5.68 3.57
N THR A 87 12.64 -5.64 2.71
CA THR A 87 13.43 -4.45 2.43
C THR A 87 13.20 -4.08 0.96
N VAL A 88 12.90 -2.83 0.67
CA VAL A 88 12.67 -2.33 -0.69
C VAL A 88 13.46 -1.05 -0.89
N THR A 89 14.27 -0.98 -1.93
CA THR A 89 14.93 0.26 -2.35
C THR A 89 14.18 0.87 -3.52
N THR A 90 14.07 2.19 -3.52
CA THR A 90 13.45 2.96 -4.59
C THR A 90 14.42 3.98 -5.16
N ALA A 91 14.17 4.38 -6.40
CA ALA A 91 14.71 5.58 -6.99
C ALA A 91 13.59 6.59 -7.22
N GLN A 92 13.92 7.88 -7.24
CA GLN A 92 13.00 8.92 -7.67
C GLN A 92 12.54 8.64 -9.11
N ASP A 93 11.23 8.71 -9.35
CA ASP A 93 10.63 8.60 -10.68
C ASP A 93 9.67 9.78 -10.86
N GLU A 94 9.87 10.58 -11.91
CA GLU A 94 9.08 11.80 -12.15
C GLU A 94 7.60 11.52 -12.38
N ARG A 95 7.26 10.29 -12.77
CA ARG A 95 5.87 9.87 -12.92
C ARG A 95 5.34 9.60 -11.51
N ILE A 96 5.70 8.48 -10.88
CA ILE A 96 5.03 8.01 -9.65
C ILE A 96 5.66 8.50 -8.34
N GLY A 97 6.62 9.42 -8.39
CA GLY A 97 7.40 9.88 -7.24
C GLY A 97 8.54 8.92 -6.91
N GLU A 98 8.24 7.65 -6.65
CA GLU A 98 9.26 6.64 -6.33
C GLU A 98 8.98 5.29 -7.01
N SER A 99 9.99 4.72 -7.67
CA SER A 99 9.93 3.42 -8.34
C SER A 99 10.89 2.42 -7.70
N ILE A 100 10.42 1.20 -7.44
CA ILE A 100 11.22 0.08 -6.91
C ILE A 100 12.42 -0.20 -7.80
N GLN A 101 13.59 -0.40 -7.19
CA GLN A 101 14.82 -0.83 -7.83
C GLN A 101 15.23 -2.23 -7.38
N ASP A 102 15.24 -2.49 -6.07
CA ASP A 102 15.58 -3.78 -5.51
C ASP A 102 14.65 -4.12 -4.35
N TRP A 103 14.44 -5.40 -4.11
CA TRP A 103 13.74 -5.85 -2.92
C TRP A 103 14.14 -7.24 -2.48
N GLU A 104 13.98 -7.45 -1.18
CA GLU A 104 14.01 -8.75 -0.53
C GLU A 104 12.78 -8.91 0.33
N LEU A 105 12.18 -10.10 0.32
CA LEU A 105 11.03 -10.48 1.12
C LEU A 105 11.33 -11.83 1.78
N ALA A 106 11.12 -11.89 3.08
CA ALA A 106 10.98 -13.12 3.84
C ALA A 106 9.51 -13.31 4.24
N TRP A 107 8.94 -14.49 3.93
CA TRP A 107 7.64 -14.92 4.45
C TRP A 107 7.80 -16.17 5.29
N TYR A 108 7.15 -16.21 6.44
CA TYR A 108 7.15 -17.37 7.33
C TYR A 108 5.94 -17.40 8.25
N GLN A 109 5.65 -18.58 8.81
CA GLN A 109 4.72 -18.72 9.93
C GLN A 109 5.48 -18.53 11.24
N ALA A 110 4.91 -17.78 12.19
CA ALA A 110 5.52 -17.52 13.48
C ALA A 110 5.84 -18.81 14.26
N GLU A 111 5.06 -19.88 14.03
CA GLU A 111 5.25 -21.20 14.60
C GLU A 111 6.45 -21.96 14.01
N THR A 112 6.87 -21.62 12.78
CA THR A 112 7.97 -22.30 12.06
C THR A 112 8.86 -21.27 11.33
N PRO A 113 9.57 -20.40 12.06
CA PRO A 113 10.39 -19.34 11.46
C PRO A 113 11.59 -19.89 10.65
N ASP A 114 12.02 -21.12 10.93
CA ASP A 114 13.06 -21.83 10.19
C ASP A 114 12.65 -22.18 8.75
N LYS A 115 11.34 -22.24 8.47
CA LYS A 115 10.79 -22.53 7.13
C LYS A 115 10.52 -21.27 6.30
N ARG A 116 11.32 -20.21 6.52
CA ARG A 116 11.16 -18.96 5.79
C ARG A 116 11.37 -19.13 4.29
N LEU A 117 10.45 -18.59 3.51
CA LEU A 117 10.62 -18.42 2.08
C LEU A 117 11.26 -17.07 1.81
N LEU A 118 12.34 -17.09 1.03
CA LEU A 118 13.03 -15.89 0.60
C LEU A 118 12.72 -15.63 -0.87
N ILE A 119 12.31 -14.41 -1.16
CA ILE A 119 12.05 -13.91 -2.50
C ILE A 119 12.85 -12.63 -2.63
N ASN A 120 13.55 -12.47 -3.73
CA ASN A 120 14.21 -11.21 -4.04
C ASN A 120 13.97 -10.85 -5.49
N GLY A 121 14.12 -9.57 -5.77
CA GLY A 121 14.15 -9.12 -7.15
C GLY A 121 14.82 -7.77 -7.29
N ALA A 122 15.01 -7.45 -8.56
CA ALA A 122 15.82 -6.34 -8.99
C ALA A 122 15.31 -5.85 -10.34
N VAL A 123 15.34 -4.55 -10.53
CA VAL A 123 15.15 -3.90 -11.81
C VAL A 123 16.54 -3.64 -12.37
N ARG A 124 16.83 -4.20 -13.54
CA ARG A 124 18.09 -4.04 -14.26
C ARG A 124 17.77 -3.56 -15.67
N GLU A 125 18.14 -2.32 -15.95
CA GLU A 125 17.76 -1.62 -17.18
C GLU A 125 16.23 -1.61 -17.36
N THR A 126 15.70 -2.41 -18.27
CA THR A 126 14.26 -2.56 -18.55
C THR A 126 13.75 -3.97 -18.22
N THR A 127 14.46 -4.72 -17.36
CA THR A 127 14.07 -6.08 -16.97
C THR A 127 13.88 -6.17 -15.46
N ILE A 128 12.73 -6.72 -15.06
CA ILE A 128 12.46 -7.18 -13.71
C ILE A 128 13.00 -8.60 -13.59
N GLU A 129 14.02 -8.79 -12.76
CA GLU A 129 14.56 -10.09 -12.39
C GLU A 129 13.99 -10.49 -11.03
N MET A 130 13.32 -11.63 -10.94
CA MET A 130 12.78 -12.15 -9.67
C MET A 130 13.29 -13.56 -9.41
N ASN A 131 13.81 -13.79 -8.21
CA ASN A 131 14.15 -15.12 -7.72
C ASN A 131 13.19 -15.49 -6.59
N GLY A 132 12.37 -16.51 -6.82
CA GLY A 132 11.47 -17.05 -5.80
C GLY A 132 11.43 -18.58 -5.80
N THR A 133 10.52 -19.15 -5.01
CA THR A 133 10.36 -20.60 -4.86
C THR A 133 9.98 -21.31 -6.16
N ALA A 134 9.29 -20.62 -7.07
CA ALA A 134 8.92 -21.12 -8.39
C ALA A 134 10.02 -20.96 -9.45
N GLY A 135 11.22 -20.52 -9.06
CA GLY A 135 12.35 -20.28 -9.96
C GLY A 135 12.53 -18.81 -10.35
N LYS A 136 13.39 -18.58 -11.35
CA LYS A 136 13.71 -17.24 -11.85
C LYS A 136 12.67 -16.77 -12.86
N LYS A 137 12.22 -15.52 -12.75
CA LYS A 137 11.36 -14.85 -13.73
C LYS A 137 12.05 -13.61 -14.27
N HIS A 138 11.85 -13.36 -15.57
CA HIS A 138 12.26 -12.13 -16.24
C HIS A 138 11.03 -11.52 -16.89
N LEU A 139 10.77 -10.25 -16.61
CA LEU A 139 9.63 -9.50 -17.13
C LEU A 139 10.09 -8.13 -17.61
N SER A 140 9.38 -7.52 -18.55
CA SER A 140 9.69 -6.16 -19.00
C SER A 140 9.34 -5.13 -17.92
N ALA A 141 10.19 -4.11 -17.76
CA ALA A 141 10.08 -3.00 -16.83
C ALA A 141 9.93 -1.66 -17.58
N ASP A 142 8.96 -1.57 -18.50
CA ASP A 142 8.80 -0.37 -19.36
C ASP A 142 8.03 0.77 -18.68
N THR A 143 7.58 0.53 -17.45
CA THR A 143 6.76 1.45 -16.66
C THR A 143 7.32 1.51 -15.23
N PRO A 144 7.04 2.57 -14.45
CA PRO A 144 7.44 2.60 -13.05
C PRO A 144 6.91 1.39 -12.30
N ILE A 145 7.62 0.99 -11.26
CA ILE A 145 7.30 -0.20 -10.48
C ILE A 145 6.98 0.21 -9.05
N SER A 146 5.85 -0.27 -8.53
CA SER A 146 5.46 -0.03 -7.14
C SER A 146 4.85 -1.26 -6.49
N CYS A 147 4.58 -1.21 -5.20
CA CYS A 147 3.82 -2.22 -4.47
C CYS A 147 2.88 -1.54 -3.47
N GLN A 148 1.93 -2.30 -2.92
CA GLN A 148 0.92 -1.75 -2.04
C GLN A 148 1.47 -1.05 -0.79
N TRP A 149 2.64 -1.50 -0.31
CA TRP A 149 3.29 -0.95 0.89
C TRP A 149 3.83 0.46 0.63
N ILE A 150 4.46 0.68 -0.53
CA ILE A 150 5.17 1.93 -0.82
C ILE A 150 4.31 2.93 -1.60
N LEU A 151 3.29 2.46 -2.32
CA LEU A 151 2.50 3.31 -3.21
C LEU A 151 1.81 4.47 -2.45
N SER A 152 1.44 4.23 -1.18
CA SER A 152 0.90 5.27 -0.30
C SER A 152 1.88 6.44 -0.08
N PHE A 153 3.19 6.17 0.03
CA PHE A 153 4.22 7.19 0.20
C PHE A 153 4.47 7.95 -1.11
N ALA A 154 4.54 7.22 -2.22
CA ALA A 154 4.61 7.79 -3.57
C ALA A 154 3.46 8.78 -3.81
N LEU A 155 2.21 8.35 -3.58
CA LEU A 155 1.01 9.15 -3.79
C LEU A 155 0.90 10.36 -2.86
N ALA A 156 1.36 10.26 -1.60
CA ALA A 156 1.37 11.38 -0.67
C ALA A 156 2.19 12.58 -1.21
N ASN A 157 3.25 12.27 -1.96
CA ASN A 157 4.16 13.27 -2.50
C ASN A 157 3.82 13.71 -3.93
N CYS A 158 2.90 13.02 -4.62
CA CYS A 158 2.45 13.40 -5.95
C CYS A 158 1.67 14.74 -5.93
N ALA A 159 2.00 15.62 -6.86
CA ALA A 159 1.34 16.91 -7.03
C ALA A 159 0.06 16.83 -7.88
N THR A 160 -0.07 15.81 -8.74
CA THR A 160 -1.08 15.77 -9.80
C THR A 160 -1.64 14.36 -10.01
N PRO A 161 -2.95 14.20 -10.32
CA PRO A 161 -3.54 12.98 -10.85
C PRO A 161 -2.64 12.23 -11.84
N MET A 162 -2.54 10.92 -11.69
CA MET A 162 -1.74 10.07 -12.57
C MET A 162 -2.63 9.13 -13.37
N ASP A 163 -3.04 9.51 -14.59
CA ASP A 163 -3.48 8.52 -15.60
C ASP A 163 -2.27 7.78 -16.20
N GLU A 164 -1.25 7.50 -15.38
CA GLU A 164 -0.03 6.84 -15.81
C GLU A 164 -0.15 5.33 -15.62
N THR A 165 0.42 4.62 -16.57
CA THR A 165 0.54 3.18 -16.47
C THR A 165 1.75 2.82 -15.63
N PHE A 166 1.57 1.91 -14.69
CA PHE A 166 2.66 1.37 -13.87
C PHE A 166 2.55 -0.14 -13.75
N THR A 167 3.62 -0.76 -13.25
CA THR A 167 3.65 -2.17 -12.87
C THR A 167 3.56 -2.26 -11.35
N THR A 168 2.67 -3.10 -10.84
CA THR A 168 2.63 -3.41 -9.41
C THR A 168 3.24 -4.79 -9.15
N ILE A 169 4.05 -4.90 -8.11
CA ILE A 169 4.54 -6.19 -7.59
C ILE A 169 3.73 -6.52 -6.32
N ASP A 170 2.68 -7.30 -6.51
CA ASP A 170 1.73 -7.70 -5.47
C ASP A 170 2.42 -8.57 -4.43
N GLU A 171 2.42 -8.09 -3.18
CA GLU A 171 3.16 -8.69 -2.05
C GLU A 171 4.63 -8.98 -2.40
N LEU A 172 5.24 -8.23 -3.32
CA LEU A 172 6.60 -8.47 -3.83
C LEU A 172 6.84 -9.87 -4.45
N THR A 173 5.77 -10.60 -4.79
CA THR A 173 5.85 -11.98 -5.32
C THR A 173 5.34 -12.13 -6.74
N TYR A 174 4.43 -11.25 -7.17
CA TYR A 174 3.76 -11.36 -8.45
C TYR A 174 3.61 -10.01 -9.15
N CYS A 175 4.12 -9.90 -10.37
CA CYS A 175 3.99 -8.69 -11.17
C CYS A 175 2.65 -8.66 -11.91
N LYS A 176 1.95 -7.53 -11.81
CA LYS A 176 0.82 -7.17 -12.68
C LYS A 176 1.20 -5.90 -13.44
N THR A 177 1.22 -6.00 -14.76
CA THR A 177 1.49 -4.87 -15.66
C THR A 177 0.18 -4.14 -15.98
N ASN A 178 0.28 -3.01 -16.69
CA ASN A 178 -0.87 -2.22 -17.15
C ASN A 178 -1.82 -1.78 -16.01
N GLN A 179 -1.23 -1.42 -14.86
CA GLN A 179 -1.97 -0.86 -13.74
C GLN A 179 -2.14 0.64 -13.94
N LEU A 180 -3.24 1.18 -13.44
CA LEU A 180 -3.61 2.58 -13.58
C LEU A 180 -3.95 3.16 -12.21
N LEU A 181 -3.62 4.43 -12.03
CA LEU A 181 -4.11 5.24 -10.94
C LEU A 181 -5.16 6.21 -11.46
N HIS A 182 -6.12 6.58 -10.62
CA HIS A 182 -7.13 7.58 -10.91
C HIS A 182 -7.34 8.47 -9.68
N GLY A 183 -7.83 9.69 -9.89
CA GLY A 183 -8.11 10.65 -8.82
C GLY A 183 -7.06 11.75 -8.69
N PRO A 184 -7.04 12.52 -7.59
CA PRO A 184 -7.82 12.25 -6.39
C PRO A 184 -9.29 12.60 -6.56
N GLU A 185 -10.16 11.74 -6.04
CA GLU A 185 -11.58 12.02 -5.81
C GLU A 185 -11.77 12.49 -4.37
N GLN A 186 -12.50 13.59 -4.16
CA GLN A 186 -12.78 14.09 -2.81
C GLN A 186 -13.88 13.26 -2.14
N ILE A 187 -13.68 12.89 -0.89
CA ILE A 187 -14.62 12.17 -0.03
C ILE A 187 -14.88 13.05 1.20
N GLU A 188 -16.15 13.22 1.56
CA GLU A 188 -16.54 13.86 2.82
C GLU A 188 -16.93 12.78 3.83
N SER A 189 -16.26 12.73 4.98
CA SER A 189 -16.62 11.84 6.08
C SER A 189 -16.51 12.56 7.42
N ASN A 190 -17.58 12.56 8.22
CA ASN A 190 -17.65 13.20 9.54
C ASN A 190 -17.14 14.66 9.56
N GLY A 191 -17.44 15.43 8.51
CA GLY A 191 -16.99 16.83 8.37
C GLY A 191 -15.51 17.00 8.02
N GLN A 192 -14.80 15.90 7.75
CA GLN A 192 -13.43 15.89 7.23
C GLN A 192 -13.44 15.71 5.71
N SER A 193 -12.63 16.52 5.05
CA SER A 193 -12.32 16.38 3.62
C SER A 193 -11.15 15.43 3.46
N LEU A 194 -11.40 14.34 2.73
CA LEU A 194 -10.45 13.29 2.41
C LEU A 194 -10.28 13.20 0.89
N PHE A 195 -9.18 12.61 0.45
CA PHE A 195 -8.86 12.41 -0.96
C PHE A 195 -8.58 10.94 -1.22
N SER A 196 -9.21 10.34 -2.23
CA SER A 196 -8.94 8.97 -2.63
C SER A 196 -8.33 8.90 -4.01
N TYR A 197 -7.20 8.20 -4.10
CA TYR A 197 -6.70 7.65 -5.36
C TYR A 197 -7.22 6.24 -5.53
N ARG A 198 -7.63 5.89 -6.74
CA ARG A 198 -8.12 4.55 -7.09
C ARG A 198 -7.14 3.86 -8.03
N HIS A 199 -6.53 2.79 -7.55
CA HIS A 199 -5.70 1.88 -8.35
C HIS A 199 -6.58 0.80 -8.97
N THR A 200 -6.51 0.68 -10.30
CA THR A 200 -7.19 -0.36 -11.08
C THR A 200 -6.23 -1.01 -12.07
N GLY A 201 -6.67 -2.07 -12.74
CA GLY A 201 -5.88 -2.72 -13.77
C GLY A 201 -6.23 -4.19 -13.93
N GLN A 202 -5.59 -4.85 -14.88
CA GLN A 202 -5.79 -6.29 -15.09
C GLN A 202 -5.35 -7.07 -13.84
N GLY A 203 -6.22 -7.96 -13.36
CA GLY A 203 -5.93 -8.81 -12.18
C GLY A 203 -5.96 -8.07 -10.84
N THR A 204 -6.51 -6.86 -10.80
CA THR A 204 -6.60 -6.02 -9.60
C THR A 204 -8.05 -5.61 -9.38
N LEU A 205 -8.62 -6.04 -8.26
CA LEU A 205 -9.84 -5.42 -7.73
C LEU A 205 -9.50 -4.00 -7.29
N PRO A 206 -10.40 -3.00 -7.46
CA PRO A 206 -10.09 -1.62 -7.13
C PRO A 206 -9.52 -1.46 -5.72
N ILE A 207 -8.37 -0.77 -5.64
CA ILE A 207 -7.69 -0.42 -4.39
C ILE A 207 -7.81 1.08 -4.21
N HIS A 208 -8.38 1.53 -3.11
CA HIS A 208 -8.47 2.93 -2.75
C HIS A 208 -7.38 3.26 -1.75
N TYR A 209 -6.56 4.26 -2.08
CA TYR A 209 -5.62 4.90 -1.17
C TYR A 209 -6.22 6.22 -0.73
N VAL A 210 -6.59 6.33 0.54
CA VAL A 210 -7.29 7.49 1.11
C VAL A 210 -6.33 8.31 1.95
N PHE A 211 -6.34 9.60 1.72
CA PHE A 211 -5.51 10.59 2.34
C PHE A 211 -6.36 11.65 3.04
N ASP A 212 -5.85 12.21 4.11
CA ASP A 212 -6.46 13.39 4.73
C ASP A 212 -5.96 14.70 4.11
N SER A 213 -6.41 15.83 4.66
CA SER A 213 -6.01 17.17 4.21
C SER A 213 -4.53 17.49 4.42
N GLN A 214 -3.82 16.72 5.24
CA GLN A 214 -2.37 16.82 5.43
C GLN A 214 -1.60 15.85 4.52
N LYS A 215 -2.29 15.19 3.56
CA LYS A 215 -1.73 14.17 2.68
C LYS A 215 -1.19 12.93 3.40
N ARG A 216 -1.73 12.61 4.58
CA ARG A 216 -1.36 11.39 5.31
C ARG A 216 -2.21 10.22 4.79
N PRO A 217 -1.63 9.06 4.42
CA PRO A 217 -2.37 7.89 3.98
C PRO A 217 -3.06 7.27 5.20
N VAL A 218 -4.34 7.60 5.37
CA VAL A 218 -5.12 7.19 6.53
C VAL A 218 -5.73 5.81 6.37
N PHE A 219 -5.98 5.41 5.12
CA PHE A 219 -6.74 4.19 4.86
C PHE A 219 -6.45 3.61 3.47
N VAL A 220 -6.33 2.29 3.35
CA VAL A 220 -6.13 1.59 2.08
C VAL A 220 -7.03 0.35 1.98
N THR A 221 -7.68 0.11 0.83
CA THR A 221 -8.58 -1.05 0.63
C THR A 221 -7.97 -2.15 -0.23
N PHE A 222 -8.07 -3.40 0.21
CA PHE A 222 -7.61 -4.59 -0.52
C PHE A 222 -8.67 -5.68 -0.52
N THR A 223 -9.55 -5.72 -1.51
CA THR A 223 -10.60 -6.77 -1.62
C THR A 223 -11.46 -6.86 -0.35
N LEU A 224 -11.19 -7.81 0.56
CA LEU A 224 -11.89 -7.99 1.84
C LEU A 224 -11.08 -7.50 3.04
N LEU A 225 -9.94 -6.86 2.80
CA LEU A 225 -9.07 -6.32 3.82
C LEU A 225 -8.98 -4.80 3.66
N SER A 226 -8.63 -4.14 4.74
CA SER A 226 -8.18 -2.75 4.69
C SER A 226 -7.10 -2.48 5.70
N TRP A 227 -6.28 -1.48 5.42
CA TRP A 227 -5.33 -0.94 6.36
C TRP A 227 -5.86 0.38 6.88
N ILE A 228 -5.89 0.54 8.20
CA ILE A 228 -6.24 1.81 8.84
C ILE A 228 -5.04 2.29 9.64
N LEU A 229 -4.63 3.53 9.41
CA LEU A 229 -3.46 4.09 10.07
C LEU A 229 -3.73 4.20 11.58
N ARG A 230 -2.76 3.82 12.41
CA ARG A 230 -2.88 3.87 13.87
C ARG A 230 -1.82 4.74 14.50
N ASN A 231 -0.61 4.75 13.94
CA ASN A 231 0.48 5.55 14.46
C ASN A 231 1.40 6.05 13.36
N ILE A 232 2.00 7.21 13.62
CA ILE A 232 3.07 7.79 12.81
C ILE A 232 4.22 8.17 13.75
N GLU A 233 5.43 7.73 13.43
CA GLU A 233 6.64 8.01 14.21
C GLU A 233 7.71 8.63 13.29
N LEU A 234 8.49 9.58 13.81
CA LEU A 234 9.73 10.04 13.18
C LEU A 234 10.87 9.14 13.67
N ILE A 235 11.77 8.77 12.76
CA ILE A 235 12.88 7.82 13.05
C ILE A 235 14.23 8.34 12.58
#